data_AF-A0AAD7R6U9-F1
#
_entry.id   AF-A0AAD7R6U9-F1
#
_cell.length_a   1.000
_cell.length_b   1.000
_cell.length_c   1.000
_cell.angle_alpha   90.00
_cell.angle_beta   90.00
_cell.angle_gamma   90.00
#
_symmetry.space_group_name_H-M   'P 1'
#
loop_
_entity.id
_entity.type
_entity.pdbx_description
1 polymer ?
#
loop_
_entity_poly.entity_id
_entity_poly.type
_entity_poly.pdbx_seq_one_letter_code
_entity_poly.pdbx_strand_id
1 'polypeptide(L)'
;MGLSHLDYCNSLLAGLPASAIRPLQLIQNAAARLVYNLPRHSHVTPLLTTLHWLPVIAHIKFKTLVLAYQAVKGSAPTYLLKIFKPYTPARPLRSATSGRLAPPPLRTCASRSRLLSVLAPRWWNDLPVEVRTAETLATFKRRLKTHLFRVHLSP
;
A
#
# COMPACT_ATOMS: atom_id res chain seq x y z
N MET A 1 -14.31 12.08 12.62
CA MET A 1 -14.31 11.27 13.86
C MET A 1 -14.81 9.87 13.48
N GLY A 2 -13.96 8.85 13.48
CA GLY A 2 -14.32 7.49 13.01
C GLY A 2 -13.24 6.73 12.24
N LEU A 3 -11.98 6.75 12.68
CA LEU A 3 -10.89 5.99 12.05
C LEU A 3 -10.07 5.13 13.03
N SER A 4 -10.41 5.12 14.32
CA SER A 4 -9.60 4.44 15.34
C SER A 4 -9.60 2.91 15.22
N HIS A 5 -10.67 2.28 14.72
CA HIS A 5 -10.75 0.82 14.63
C HIS A 5 -10.30 0.25 13.26
N LEU A 6 -10.36 1.06 12.21
CA LEU A 6 -9.91 0.68 10.86
C LEU A 6 -8.38 0.75 10.74
N ASP A 7 -7.73 1.65 11.49
CA ASP A 7 -6.27 1.78 11.47
C ASP A 7 -5.55 0.62 12.19
N TYR A 8 -6.21 -0.03 13.15
CA TYR A 8 -5.66 -1.20 13.85
C TYR A 8 -5.51 -2.42 12.93
N CYS A 9 -6.45 -2.65 11.99
CA CYS A 9 -6.48 -3.84 11.14
C CYS A 9 -5.85 -3.68 9.75
N ASN A 10 -5.47 -2.47 9.33
CA ASN A 10 -4.84 -2.24 8.01
C ASN A 10 -3.48 -2.97 7.88
N SER A 11 -2.82 -3.25 9.00
CA SER A 11 -1.55 -3.99 9.10
C SER A 11 -1.70 -5.48 8.79
N LEU A 12 -2.85 -6.09 9.12
CA LEU A 12 -3.15 -7.50 8.85
C LEU A 12 -3.46 -7.76 7.37
N LEU A 13 -4.04 -6.77 6.67
CA LEU A 13 -4.48 -6.92 5.29
C LEU A 13 -3.32 -7.13 4.30
N ALA A 14 -2.15 -6.54 4.56
CA ALA A 14 -0.99 -6.62 3.67
C ALA A 14 -0.47 -8.06 3.49
N GLY A 15 -0.62 -8.88 4.52
CA GLY A 15 -0.11 -10.25 4.57
C GLY A 15 -1.13 -11.34 4.24
N LEU A 16 -2.35 -10.98 3.83
CA LEU A 16 -3.40 -11.96 3.63
C LEU A 16 -3.14 -12.85 2.40
N PRO A 17 -3.47 -14.15 2.46
CA PRO A 17 -3.43 -15.01 1.29
C PRO A 17 -4.46 -14.55 0.25
N ALA A 18 -4.19 -14.84 -1.03
CA ALA A 18 -5.09 -14.50 -2.13
C ALA A 18 -6.51 -15.06 -1.93
N SER A 19 -6.66 -16.18 -1.22
CA SER A 19 -7.95 -16.76 -0.85
C SER A 19 -8.83 -15.84 -0.01
N ALA A 20 -8.25 -15.04 0.88
CA ALA A 20 -8.97 -14.07 1.70
C ALA A 20 -9.26 -12.76 0.95
N ILE A 21 -8.42 -12.41 -0.04
CA ILE A 21 -8.57 -11.19 -0.85
C ILE A 21 -9.60 -11.40 -1.96
N ARG A 22 -9.69 -12.62 -2.51
CA ARG A 22 -10.58 -12.94 -3.64
C ARG A 22 -12.07 -12.62 -3.36
N PRO A 23 -12.67 -12.98 -2.22
CA PRO A 23 -14.06 -12.61 -1.91
C PRO A 23 -14.26 -11.09 -1.90
N LEU A 24 -13.31 -10.33 -1.34
CA LEU A 24 -13.38 -8.86 -1.30
C LEU A 24 -13.34 -8.27 -2.71
N GLN A 25 -12.50 -8.82 -3.60
CA GLN A 25 -12.46 -8.38 -5.00
C GLN A 25 -13.76 -8.71 -5.72
N LEU A 26 -14.36 -9.87 -5.46
CA LEU A 26 -15.66 -10.24 -6.05
C LEU A 26 -16.77 -9.29 -5.61
N ILE A 27 -16.80 -8.89 -4.33
CA ILE A 27 -17.76 -7.90 -3.81
C ILE A 27 -17.54 -6.55 -4.48
N GLN A 28 -16.29 -6.07 -4.58
CA GLN A 28 -15.97 -4.83 -5.28
C GLN A 28 -16.42 -4.87 -6.75
N ASN A 29 -16.17 -5.99 -7.43
CA ASN A 29 -16.55 -6.17 -8.82
C ASN A 29 -18.07 -6.17 -9.01
N ALA A 30 -18.81 -6.82 -8.09
CA ALA A 30 -20.27 -6.79 -8.10
C ALA A 30 -20.81 -5.37 -7.88
N ALA A 31 -20.24 -4.62 -6.93
CA ALA A 31 -20.62 -3.23 -6.68
C ALA A 31 -20.38 -2.33 -7.91
N ALA A 32 -19.22 -2.47 -8.58
CA ALA A 32 -18.93 -1.72 -9.80
C ALA A 32 -19.95 -1.99 -10.91
N ARG A 33 -20.41 -3.24 -11.05
CA ARG A 33 -21.45 -3.61 -12.03
C ARG A 33 -22.82 -3.07 -11.66
N LEU A 34 -23.15 -3.09 -10.38
CA LEU A 34 -24.43 -2.56 -9.88
C LEU A 34 -24.57 -1.06 -10.18
N VAL A 35 -23.48 -0.29 -10.02
CA VAL A 35 -23.47 1.16 -10.33
C VAL A 35 -23.81 1.44 -11.80
N TYR A 36 -23.34 0.61 -12.73
CA TYR A 36 -23.64 0.75 -14.16
C TYR A 36 -24.79 -0.14 -14.65
N ASN A 37 -25.49 -0.81 -13.74
CA ASN A 37 -26.55 -1.77 -14.06
C ASN A 37 -26.13 -2.81 -15.13
N LEU A 38 -24.93 -3.37 -15.00
CA LEU A 38 -24.36 -4.32 -15.98
C LEU A 38 -24.56 -5.77 -15.57
N PRO A 39 -24.63 -6.70 -16.54
CA PRO A 39 -24.74 -8.14 -16.27
C PRO A 39 -23.58 -8.67 -15.42
N ARG A 40 -23.82 -9.78 -14.70
CA ARG A 40 -22.86 -10.42 -13.78
C ARG A 40 -21.48 -10.71 -14.41
N HIS A 41 -21.45 -11.04 -15.69
CA HIS A 41 -20.23 -11.44 -16.41
C HIS A 41 -19.57 -10.30 -17.19
N SER A 42 -20.06 -9.07 -17.04
CA SER A 42 -19.48 -7.90 -17.71
C SER A 42 -18.02 -7.65 -17.27
N HIS A 43 -17.22 -7.14 -18.20
CA HIS A 43 -15.82 -6.79 -17.96
C HIS A 43 -15.73 -5.71 -16.88
N VAL A 44 -14.99 -6.00 -15.80
CA VAL A 44 -14.92 -5.12 -14.64
C VAL A 44 -13.76 -4.12 -14.71
N THR A 45 -12.67 -4.45 -15.39
CA THR A 45 -11.50 -3.58 -15.56
C THR A 45 -11.87 -2.20 -16.10
N PRO A 46 -12.65 -2.06 -17.21
CA PRO A 46 -13.07 -0.74 -17.68
C PRO A 46 -13.94 0.00 -16.64
N LEU A 47 -14.78 -0.71 -15.88
CA LEU A 47 -15.61 -0.09 -14.83
C LEU A 47 -14.76 0.47 -13.69
N LEU A 48 -13.76 -0.28 -13.23
CA LEU A 48 -12.85 0.19 -12.19
C LEU A 48 -12.06 1.43 -12.64
N THR A 49 -11.66 1.47 -13.91
CA THR A 49 -11.00 2.63 -14.50
C THR A 49 -11.92 3.85 -14.54
N THR A 50 -13.15 3.70 -15.04
CA THR A 50 -14.13 4.79 -15.12
C THR A 50 -14.56 5.29 -13.73
N LEU A 51 -14.70 4.38 -12.75
CA LEU A 51 -15.02 4.74 -11.36
C LEU A 51 -13.82 5.31 -10.59
N HIS A 52 -12.61 5.27 -11.17
CA HIS A 52 -11.37 5.56 -10.45
C HIS A 52 -11.22 4.75 -9.16
N TRP A 53 -11.63 3.48 -9.19
CA TRP A 53 -11.49 2.51 -8.11
C TRP A 53 -10.25 1.64 -8.30
N LEU A 54 -9.39 1.57 -7.27
CA LEU A 54 -8.27 0.63 -7.24
C LEU A 54 -8.79 -0.78 -6.93
N PRO A 55 -8.22 -1.84 -7.54
CA PRO A 55 -8.46 -3.21 -7.09
C PRO A 55 -8.12 -3.38 -5.61
N VAL A 56 -8.76 -4.32 -4.92
CA VAL A 56 -8.60 -4.53 -3.46
C VAL A 56 -7.14 -4.67 -3.07
N ILE A 57 -6.36 -5.46 -3.82
CA ILE A 57 -4.93 -5.65 -3.55
C ILE A 57 -4.14 -4.34 -3.63
N ALA A 58 -4.44 -3.49 -4.61
CA ALA A 58 -3.80 -2.19 -4.78
C ALA A 58 -4.26 -1.22 -3.68
N HIS A 59 -5.51 -1.31 -3.23
CA HIS A 59 -6.01 -0.51 -2.12
C HIS A 59 -5.35 -0.88 -0.78
N ILE A 60 -5.09 -2.17 -0.55
CA ILE A 60 -4.31 -2.63 0.61
C ILE A 60 -2.89 -2.04 0.55
N LYS A 61 -2.18 -2.17 -0.59
CA LYS A 61 -0.86 -1.57 -0.79
C LYS A 61 -0.89 -0.05 -0.55
N PHE A 62 -1.90 0.64 -1.07
CA PHE A 62 -2.07 2.07 -0.89
C PHE A 62 -2.12 2.46 0.60
N LYS A 63 -2.98 1.78 1.38
CA LYS A 63 -3.09 2.04 2.82
C LYS A 63 -1.80 1.74 3.57
N THR A 64 -1.15 0.60 3.28
CA THR A 64 0.13 0.23 3.88
C THR A 64 1.21 1.28 3.64
N LEU A 65 1.32 1.79 2.40
CA LEU A 65 2.31 2.79 2.03
C LEU A 65 2.00 4.18 2.60
N VAL A 66 0.72 4.52 2.78
CA VAL A 66 0.31 5.74 3.51
C VAL A 66 0.75 5.69 4.97
N LEU A 67 0.61 4.55 5.64
CA LEU A 67 1.12 4.36 7.01
C LEU A 67 2.64 4.46 7.05
N ALA A 68 3.33 3.86 6.08
CA ALA A 68 4.79 3.96 5.96
C ALA A 68 5.25 5.42 5.80
N TYR A 69 4.57 6.21 4.95
CA TYR A 69 4.86 7.64 4.78
C TYR A 69 4.73 8.42 6.08
N GLN A 70 3.63 8.20 6.81
CA GLN A 70 3.40 8.86 8.10
C GLN A 70 4.48 8.49 9.13
N ALA A 71 4.95 7.25 9.12
CA ALA A 71 6.05 6.81 9.97
C ALA A 71 7.38 7.47 9.58
N VAL A 72 7.70 7.54 8.29
CA VAL A 72 8.92 8.19 7.79
C VAL A 72 8.94 9.70 8.09
N LYS A 73 7.79 10.37 8.02
CA LYS A 73 7.66 11.80 8.35
C LYS A 73 7.48 12.09 9.86
N GLY A 74 7.50 11.06 10.71
CA GLY A 74 7.40 11.22 12.16
C GLY A 74 6.01 11.59 12.69
N SER A 75 4.96 11.48 11.87
CA SER A 75 3.57 11.79 12.27
C SER A 75 2.78 10.55 12.70
N ALA A 76 3.40 9.37 12.73
CA ALA A 76 2.76 8.12 13.14
C ALA A 76 2.92 7.85 14.66
N PRO A 77 1.98 7.14 15.28
CA PRO A 77 2.12 6.65 16.65
C PRO A 77 3.41 5.82 16.87
N THR A 78 3.94 5.87 18.09
CA THR A 78 5.22 5.24 18.47
C THR A 78 5.28 3.74 18.19
N TYR A 79 4.15 3.02 18.27
CA TYR A 79 4.10 1.60 17.94
C TYR A 79 4.34 1.32 16.45
N LEU A 80 3.89 2.22 15.56
CA LEU A 80 4.17 2.10 14.12
C LEU A 80 5.62 2.44 13.79
N LEU A 81 6.21 3.43 14.48
CA LEU A 81 7.63 3.78 14.30
C LEU A 81 8.56 2.58 14.61
N LYS A 82 8.19 1.71 15.56
CA LYS A 82 8.93 0.47 15.85
C LYS A 82 8.92 -0.52 14.68
N ILE A 83 7.87 -0.51 13.86
CA ILE A 83 7.70 -1.36 12.67
C ILE A 83 8.46 -0.77 11.48
N PHE A 84 8.39 0.55 11.31
CA PHE A 84 8.95 1.28 10.19
C PHE A 84 10.27 1.95 10.56
N LYS A 85 11.37 1.18 10.55
CA LYS A 85 12.70 1.70 10.87
C LYS A 85 13.29 2.44 9.66
N PRO A 86 13.66 3.73 9.79
CA PRO A 86 14.42 4.43 8.75
C PRO A 86 15.72 3.70 8.45
N TYR A 87 16.13 3.68 7.17
CA TYR A 87 17.44 3.14 6.80
C TYR A 87 18.54 4.13 7.17
N THR A 88 19.38 3.77 8.13
CA THR A 88 20.59 4.52 8.52
C THR A 88 21.83 3.85 7.91
N PRO A 89 22.45 4.43 6.87
CA PRO A 89 23.66 3.85 6.31
C PRO A 89 24.86 4.08 7.25
N ALA A 90 25.78 3.12 7.30
CA ALA A 90 27.00 3.21 8.12
C ALA A 90 28.01 4.27 7.60
N ARG A 91 27.85 4.72 6.34
CA ARG A 91 28.61 5.81 5.73
C ARG A 91 27.63 6.73 4.98
N PRO A 92 27.90 8.04 4.87
CA PRO A 92 27.05 8.96 4.12
C PRO A 92 27.11 8.61 2.62
N LEU A 93 26.10 7.88 2.15
CA LEU A 93 25.92 7.51 0.75
C LEU A 93 24.85 8.40 0.12
N ARG A 94 24.91 8.60 -1.20
CA ARG A 94 23.89 9.36 -1.95
C ARG A 94 22.45 8.82 -1.76
N SER A 95 22.30 7.56 -1.34
CA SER A 95 21.01 6.95 -1.00
C SER A 95 20.44 7.35 0.37
N ALA A 96 21.23 8.03 1.22
CA ALA A 96 20.80 8.47 2.55
C ALA A 96 19.66 9.50 2.46
N THR A 97 19.66 10.36 1.44
CA THR A 97 18.63 11.37 1.20
C THR A 97 17.36 10.81 0.54
N SER A 98 17.33 9.53 0.17
CA SER A 98 16.21 8.92 -0.56
C SER A 98 15.05 8.43 0.33
N GLY A 99 15.12 8.63 1.65
CA GLY A 99 14.04 8.26 2.60
C GLY A 99 13.67 6.77 2.55
N ARG A 100 14.66 5.88 2.47
CA ARG A 100 14.44 4.42 2.42
C ARG A 100 14.12 3.85 3.80
N LEU A 101 13.39 2.73 3.81
CA LEU A 101 13.16 1.95 5.02
C LEU A 101 14.16 0.80 5.09
N ALA A 102 14.60 0.47 6.31
CA ALA A 102 15.52 -0.64 6.53
C ALA A 102 14.83 -1.96 6.12
N PRO A 103 15.42 -2.74 5.19
CA PRO A 103 14.87 -4.02 4.83
C PRO A 103 14.90 -4.97 6.05
N PRO A 104 13.93 -5.88 6.18
CA PRO A 104 13.93 -6.89 7.23
C PRO A 104 15.17 -7.79 7.10
N PRO A 105 15.67 -8.38 8.20
CA PRO A 105 16.85 -9.23 8.18
C PRO A 105 16.69 -10.39 7.18
N LEU A 106 17.77 -10.73 6.47
CA LEU A 106 17.79 -11.71 5.37
C LEU A 106 17.27 -13.11 5.77
N ARG A 107 17.26 -13.43 7.08
CA ARG A 107 16.75 -14.70 7.65
C ARG A 107 15.29 -14.66 8.08
N THR A 108 14.45 -13.96 7.32
CA THR A 108 13.02 -13.93 7.62
C THR A 108 12.37 -15.25 7.17
N CYS A 109 11.98 -16.10 8.14
CA CYS A 109 11.28 -17.36 7.87
C CYS A 109 10.03 -17.13 6.98
N ALA A 110 9.66 -18.13 6.18
CA ALA A 110 8.50 -18.08 5.28
C ALA A 110 7.21 -17.63 5.98
N SER A 111 7.00 -18.00 7.24
CA SER A 111 5.85 -17.56 8.05
C SER A 111 5.85 -16.05 8.33
N ARG A 112 7.02 -15.45 8.45
CA ARG A 112 7.22 -14.01 8.72
C ARG A 112 7.28 -13.15 7.46
N SER A 113 7.41 -13.77 6.28
CA SER A 113 7.48 -13.06 4.99
C SER A 113 6.26 -12.19 4.69
N ARG A 114 5.11 -12.53 5.30
CA ARG A 114 3.82 -11.85 5.14
C ARG A 114 3.57 -10.76 6.18
N LEU A 115 4.47 -10.57 7.15
CA LEU A 115 4.30 -9.55 8.16
C LEU A 115 4.42 -8.15 7.54
N LEU A 116 3.66 -7.20 8.08
CA LEU A 116 3.72 -5.80 7.67
C LEU A 116 5.15 -5.23 7.77
N SER A 117 5.88 -5.59 8.83
CA SER A 117 7.28 -5.19 9.06
C SER A 117 8.24 -5.65 7.95
N VAL A 118 7.82 -6.60 7.13
CA VAL A 118 8.60 -7.16 6.02
C VAL A 118 8.11 -6.61 4.69
N LEU A 119 6.79 -6.66 4.46
CA LEU A 119 6.18 -6.24 3.20
C LEU A 119 6.23 -4.74 3.00
N ALA A 120 6.00 -3.95 4.05
CA ALA A 120 5.88 -2.52 3.89
C ALA A 120 7.22 -1.84 3.56
N PRO A 121 8.37 -2.18 4.17
CA PRO A 121 9.67 -1.70 3.71
C PRO A 121 10.01 -2.13 2.28
N ARG A 122 9.63 -3.34 1.88
CA ARG A 122 9.82 -3.82 0.49
C ARG A 122 9.04 -2.96 -0.49
N TRP A 123 7.72 -2.89 -0.33
CA TRP A 123 6.87 -2.08 -1.20
C TRP A 123 7.27 -0.61 -1.21
N TRP A 124 7.68 -0.07 -0.06
CA TRP A 124 8.17 1.30 0.02
C TRP A 124 9.42 1.52 -0.81
N ASN A 125 10.41 0.62 -0.69
CA ASN A 125 11.66 0.74 -1.41
C ASN A 125 11.53 0.50 -2.92
N ASP A 126 10.48 -0.23 -3.35
CA ASP A 126 10.10 -0.42 -4.76
C ASP A 126 9.44 0.83 -5.37
N LEU A 127 9.01 1.81 -4.56
CA LEU A 127 8.38 3.02 -5.08
C LEU A 127 9.40 3.92 -5.81
N PRO A 128 8.96 4.58 -6.90
CA PRO A 128 9.72 5.64 -7.56
C PRO A 128 10.11 6.73 -6.55
N VAL A 129 11.31 7.29 -6.73
CA VAL A 129 11.85 8.33 -5.83
C VAL A 129 10.88 9.51 -5.73
N GLU A 130 10.31 9.94 -6.85
CA GLU A 130 9.34 11.05 -6.91
C GLU A 130 8.09 10.84 -6.05
N VAL A 131 7.66 9.60 -5.84
CA VAL A 131 6.54 9.29 -4.96
C VAL A 131 6.99 9.39 -3.51
N ARG A 132 8.18 8.84 -3.18
CA ARG A 132 8.72 8.83 -1.81
C ARG A 132 9.11 10.22 -1.30
N THR A 133 9.65 11.08 -2.17
CA THR A 133 10.11 12.42 -1.81
C THR A 133 8.98 13.46 -1.80
N ALA A 134 7.72 13.04 -1.91
CA ALA A 134 6.58 13.93 -1.78
C ALA A 134 6.66 14.75 -0.46
N GLU A 135 6.35 16.04 -0.58
CA GLU A 135 6.46 17.00 0.52
C GLU A 135 5.33 16.84 1.54
N THR A 136 4.12 16.55 1.03
CA THR A 136 2.90 16.48 1.82
C THR A 136 2.21 15.14 1.70
N LEU A 137 1.43 14.75 2.71
CA LEU A 137 0.64 13.53 2.67
C LEU A 137 -0.36 13.53 1.50
N ALA A 138 -0.92 14.70 1.16
CA ALA A 138 -1.87 14.84 0.06
C ALA A 138 -1.20 14.59 -1.30
N THR A 139 -0.02 15.18 -1.53
CA THR A 139 0.75 14.98 -2.76
C THR A 139 1.23 13.53 -2.87
N PHE A 140 1.68 12.92 -1.77
CA PHE A 140 2.02 11.51 -1.69
C PHE A 140 0.85 10.61 -2.09
N LYS A 141 -0.32 10.77 -1.47
CA LYS A 141 -1.53 9.99 -1.76
C LYS A 141 -1.93 10.10 -3.23
N ARG A 142 -1.88 11.31 -3.80
CA ARG A 142 -2.19 11.52 -5.23
C ARG A 142 -1.22 10.75 -6.13
N ARG A 143 0.09 10.97 -5.96
CA ARG A 143 1.15 10.32 -6.77
C ARG A 143 1.12 8.80 -6.63
N LEU A 144 0.91 8.31 -5.41
CA LEU A 144 0.82 6.88 -5.12
C LEU A 144 -0.41 6.25 -5.79
N LYS A 145 -1.58 6.89 -5.69
CA LYS A 145 -2.80 6.40 -6.37
C LYS A 145 -2.55 6.29 -7.87
N THR A 146 -2.02 7.34 -8.51
CA THR A 146 -1.66 7.32 -9.94
C THR A 146 -0.69 6.21 -10.30
N HIS A 147 0.37 6.01 -9.49
CA HIS A 147 1.33 4.92 -9.71
C HIS A 147 0.66 3.54 -9.62
N LEU A 148 -0.16 3.30 -8.60
CA LEU A 148 -0.84 2.03 -8.42
C LEU A 148 -1.88 1.75 -9.52
N PHE A 149 -2.54 2.79 -10.05
CA PHE A 149 -3.41 2.68 -11.22
C PHE A 149 -2.64 2.17 -12.43
N ARG A 150 -1.49 2.78 -12.74
CA ARG A 150 -0.65 2.34 -13.87
C ARG A 150 -0.19 0.89 -13.72
N VAL A 151 0.16 0.46 -12.49
CA VAL A 151 0.65 -0.90 -12.25
C VAL A 151 -0.44 -1.97 -12.37
N HIS A 152 -1.70 -1.68 -12.01
CA HIS A 152 -2.75 -2.71 -11.91
C HIS A 152 -3.87 -2.59 -12.96
N LEU A 153 -4.01 -1.44 -13.62
CA LEU A 153 -5.12 -1.14 -14.52
C LEU A 153 -4.67 -0.52 -15.85
N SER A 154 -3.35 -0.40 -16.10
CA SER A 154 -2.87 -0.10 -17.46
C SER A 154 -3.19 -1.28 -18.38
N PRO A 155 -3.66 -1.04 -19.62
CA PRO A 155 -3.75 -2.07 -20.64
C PRO A 155 -2.38 -2.67 -20.97
#